data_AF-A0A8B7Z4E1-F1
#
_entry.id   AF-A0A8B7Z4E1-F1
#
_cell.length_a   1.000
_cell.length_b   1.000
_cell.length_c   1.000
_cell.angle_alpha   90.00
_cell.angle_beta   90.00
_cell.angle_gamma   90.00
#
_symmetry.space_group_name_H-M   'P 1'
#
loop_
_entity.id
_entity.type
_entity.pdbx_description
1 polymer ?
#
loop_
_entity_poly.entity_id
_entity_poly.type
_entity_poly.pdbx_seq_one_letter_code
_entity_poly.pdbx_strand_id
1 'polypeptide(L)'
;MPRTCASIYDVNGVICDRKILTISTLIGQQYPELGHKLGLTKAQLVEIKAGAPDNLQHQVFHTLDLWRQQQGIEATLERLNKALKELGWISVLTQIRNTPDNFYVVV
;
A
#
# COMPACT_ATOMS: atom_id res chain seq x y z
N MET A 1 10.53 14.58 -2.71
CA MET A 1 9.37 15.47 -2.95
C MET A 1 8.12 14.59 -3.02
N PRO A 2 7.09 14.80 -2.19
CA PRO A 2 5.84 14.07 -2.34
C PRO A 2 5.21 14.47 -3.67
N ARG A 3 4.92 13.49 -4.53
CA ARG A 3 4.20 13.74 -5.78
C ARG A 3 2.73 13.91 -5.42
N THR A 4 2.32 15.16 -5.25
CA THR A 4 0.91 15.54 -5.03
C THR A 4 0.13 15.20 -6.31
N CYS A 5 -0.31 13.95 -6.44
CA CYS A 5 -1.18 13.54 -7.53
C CYS A 5 -2.58 14.09 -7.24
N ALA A 6 -3.06 14.98 -8.11
CA ALA A 6 -4.42 15.55 -8.03
C ALA A 6 -5.51 14.53 -8.38
N SER A 7 -5.12 13.39 -8.99
CA SER A 7 -5.99 12.28 -9.36
C SER A 7 -5.47 10.97 -8.76
N ILE A 8 -6.36 9.99 -8.60
CA ILE A 8 -6.08 8.69 -7.98
C ILE A 8 -5.10 7.82 -8.79
N TYR A 9 -4.83 8.23 -10.03
CA TYR A 9 -3.84 7.68 -10.93
C TYR A 9 -2.76 8.74 -11.19
N ASP A 10 -1.49 8.36 -11.10
CA ASP A 10 -0.46 9.02 -11.90
C ASP A 10 -0.74 8.70 -13.38
N VAL A 11 -0.28 9.52 -14.32
CA VAL A 11 -0.46 9.31 -15.78
C VAL A 11 0.00 7.91 -16.26
N ASN A 12 0.75 7.20 -15.42
CA ASN A 12 1.27 5.85 -15.63
C ASN A 12 0.51 4.71 -14.91
N GLY A 13 -0.58 4.99 -14.18
CA GLY A 13 -1.33 3.97 -13.41
C GLY A 13 -0.67 3.51 -12.11
N VAL A 14 0.31 4.29 -11.62
CA VAL A 14 1.02 4.06 -10.35
C VAL A 14 0.12 4.40 -9.16
N ILE A 15 0.21 3.61 -8.09
CA ILE A 15 -0.52 3.87 -6.84
C ILE A 15 -0.04 5.18 -6.18
N CYS A 16 -0.99 6.08 -5.90
CA CYS A 16 -0.76 7.34 -5.18
C CYS A 16 -0.76 7.17 -3.66
N ASP A 17 -0.08 8.07 -2.94
CA ASP A 17 0.07 8.05 -1.48
C ASP A 17 -1.28 7.98 -0.74
N ARG A 18 -2.32 8.66 -1.27
CA ARG A 18 -3.67 8.61 -0.71
C ARG A 18 -4.27 7.20 -0.71
N LYS A 19 -4.05 6.46 -1.80
CA LYS A 19 -4.51 5.08 -1.93
C LYS A 19 -3.66 4.15 -1.06
N ILE A 20 -2.34 4.39 -0.98
CA ILE A 20 -1.46 3.68 -0.04
C ILE A 20 -1.98 3.83 1.39
N LEU A 21 -2.35 5.03 1.82
CA LEU A 21 -2.91 5.28 3.14
C LEU A 21 -4.18 4.47 3.40
N THR A 22 -5.14 4.51 2.46
CA THR A 22 -6.37 3.70 2.57
C THR A 22 -6.05 2.21 2.74
N ILE A 23 -5.18 1.69 1.87
CA ILE A 23 -4.77 0.28 1.88
C ILE A 23 -4.03 -0.07 3.18
N SER A 24 -3.23 0.85 3.70
CA SER A 24 -2.49 0.70 4.94
C SER A 24 -3.41 0.45 6.13
N THR A 25 -4.54 1.15 6.18
CA THR A 25 -5.62 0.92 7.16
C THR A 25 -6.32 -0.43 6.99
N LEU A 26 -6.37 -0.99 5.77
CA LEU A 26 -7.09 -2.24 5.49
C LEU A 26 -6.24 -3.49 5.75
N ILE A 27 -4.94 -3.43 5.48
CA ILE A 27 -4.01 -4.57 5.66
C ILE A 27 -3.72 -4.83 7.14
N GLY A 28 -3.57 -3.77 7.93
CA GLY A 28 -3.26 -3.88 9.35
C GLY A 28 -1.99 -4.71 9.63
N GLN A 29 -2.10 -5.69 10.53
CA GLN A 29 -0.96 -6.42 11.12
C GLN A 29 -0.27 -7.40 10.16
N GLN A 30 -0.90 -7.77 9.05
CA GLN A 30 -0.34 -8.78 8.12
C GLN A 30 0.56 -8.18 7.03
N TYR A 31 0.83 -6.88 7.07
CA TYR A 31 1.70 -6.18 6.13
C TYR A 31 3.08 -6.83 5.85
N PRO A 32 3.78 -7.50 6.79
CA PRO A 32 5.07 -8.12 6.46
C PRO A 32 4.94 -9.26 5.43
N GLU A 33 3.83 -10.00 5.42
CA GLU A 33 3.60 -11.04 4.43
C GLU A 33 3.38 -10.45 3.04
N LEU A 34 2.62 -9.35 2.97
CA LEU A 34 2.46 -8.59 1.73
C LEU A 34 3.80 -8.03 1.25
N GLY A 35 4.56 -7.40 2.14
CA GLY A 35 5.86 -6.85 1.78
C GLY A 35 6.78 -7.93 1.20
N HIS A 36 6.81 -9.11 1.82
CA HIS A 36 7.57 -10.24 1.30
C HIS A 36 7.12 -10.68 -0.10
N LYS A 37 5.80 -10.76 -0.35
CA LYS A 37 5.26 -11.07 -1.68
C LYS A 37 5.54 -10.01 -2.73
N LEU A 38 5.61 -8.76 -2.32
CA LEU A 38 5.93 -7.62 -3.16
C LEU A 38 7.44 -7.51 -3.48
N GLY A 39 8.27 -8.41 -2.91
CA GLY A 39 9.70 -8.48 -3.15
C GLY A 39 10.56 -7.72 -2.12
N LEU A 40 9.95 -7.23 -1.03
CA LEU A 40 10.71 -6.60 0.05
C LEU A 40 11.42 -7.65 0.90
N THR A 41 12.63 -7.28 1.31
CA THR A 41 13.45 -8.12 2.19
C THR A 41 12.95 -8.04 3.64
N LYS A 42 13.10 -9.13 4.38
CA LYS A 42 12.82 -9.16 5.83
C LYS A 42 13.57 -8.07 6.60
N ALA A 43 14.79 -7.74 6.18
CA ALA A 43 15.57 -6.66 6.77
C ALA A 43 14.84 -5.31 6.68
N GLN A 44 14.33 -4.95 5.51
CA GLN A 44 13.57 -3.70 5.31
C GLN A 44 12.30 -3.67 6.16
N LEU A 45 11.59 -4.80 6.28
CA LEU A 45 10.41 -4.90 7.15
C LEU A 45 10.75 -4.72 8.63
N VAL A 46 11.90 -5.23 9.07
CA VAL A 46 12.40 -5.04 10.44
C VAL A 46 12.78 -3.58 10.68
N GLU A 47 13.44 -2.92 9.73
CA GLU A 47 13.77 -1.49 9.83
C GLU A 47 12.53 -0.62 9.92
N ILE A 48 11.50 -0.90 9.10
CA ILE A 48 10.22 -0.19 9.15
C ILE A 48 9.55 -0.39 10.51
N LYS A 49 9.54 -1.62 11.03
CA LYS A 49 8.99 -1.92 12.35
C LYS A 49 9.77 -1.22 13.46
N ALA A 50 11.10 -1.12 13.34
CA ALA A 50 11.94 -0.42 14.30
C ALA A 50 11.72 1.10 14.27
N GLY A 51 11.44 1.67 13.10
CA GLY A 51 11.16 3.10 12.93
C GLY A 51 9.78 3.54 13.42
N ALA A 52 8.79 2.64 13.42
CA ALA A 52 7.42 2.96 13.82
C ALA A 52 6.74 1.82 14.61
N PRO A 53 7.25 1.42 15.79
CA PRO A 53 6.81 0.21 16.49
C PRO A 53 5.33 0.22 16.91
N ASP A 54 4.79 1.38 17.28
CA ASP A 54 3.41 1.55 17.76
C ASP A 54 2.40 1.88 16.65
N ASN A 55 2.88 2.38 15.51
CA ASN A 55 2.02 2.84 14.42
C ASN A 55 1.97 1.83 13.27
N LEU A 56 1.06 0.85 13.38
CA LEU A 56 0.80 -0.13 12.32
C LEU A 56 0.52 0.53 10.97
N GLN A 57 -0.30 1.58 10.94
CA GLN A 57 -0.60 2.31 9.71
C GLN A 57 0.67 2.90 9.06
N HIS A 58 1.59 3.45 9.87
CA HIS A 58 2.87 3.95 9.37
C HIS A 58 3.73 2.79 8.85
N GLN A 59 3.77 1.65 9.55
CA GLN A 59 4.53 0.49 9.09
C GLN A 59 4.05 0.00 7.71
N VAL A 60 2.74 -0.12 7.53
CA VAL A 60 2.18 -0.55 6.24
C VAL A 60 2.43 0.52 5.16
N PHE A 61 2.23 1.80 5.49
CA PHE A 61 2.47 2.89 4.56
C PHE A 61 3.93 2.90 4.08
N HIS A 62 4.88 2.79 5.00
CA HIS A 62 6.31 2.78 4.69
C HIS A 62 6.70 1.55 3.86
N THR A 63 6.08 0.40 4.14
CA THR A 63 6.28 -0.84 3.37
C THR A 63 5.85 -0.65 1.92
N LEU A 64 4.65 -0.10 1.71
CA LEU A 64 4.11 0.15 0.38
C LEU A 64 4.84 1.28 -0.35
N ASP A 65 5.29 2.31 0.38
CA ASP A 65 6.12 3.37 -0.19
C ASP A 65 7.49 2.83 -0.63
N LEU A 66 8.16 2.02 0.19
CA LEU A 66 9.42 1.37 -0.19
C LEU A 66 9.24 0.44 -1.39
N TRP A 67 8.17 -0.36 -1.42
CA TRP A 67 7.84 -1.17 -2.59
C TRP A 67 7.65 -0.30 -3.84
N ARG A 68 6.95 0.83 -3.71
CA ARG A 68 6.77 1.79 -4.80
C ARG A 68 8.10 2.38 -5.25
N GLN A 69 8.99 2.73 -4.32
CA GLN A 69 10.31 3.25 -4.66
C GLN A 69 11.18 2.19 -5.36
N GLN A 70 11.10 0.92 -4.97
CA GLN A 70 11.86 -0.16 -5.61
C GLN A 70 11.34 -0.53 -7.00
N GLN A 71 10.03 -0.60 -7.18
CA GLN A 71 9.40 -1.00 -8.44
C GLN A 71 9.15 0.17 -9.39
N GLY A 72 9.18 1.41 -8.87
CA GLY A 72 8.96 2.64 -9.65
C GLY A 72 7.62 2.63 -10.37
N ILE A 73 7.67 2.64 -11.69
CA ILE A 73 6.49 2.63 -12.58
C ILE A 73 5.74 1.29 -12.56
N GLU A 74 6.38 0.20 -12.13
CA GLU A 74 5.75 -1.13 -12.05
C GLU A 74 4.91 -1.30 -10.77
N ALA A 75 4.95 -0.33 -9.85
CA ALA A 75 4.19 -0.30 -8.61
C ALA A 75 2.70 0.04 -8.85
N THR A 76 2.05 -0.73 -9.71
CA THR A 76 0.66 -0.53 -10.12
C THR A 76 -0.31 -1.24 -9.18
N LEU A 77 -1.55 -0.75 -9.16
CA LEU A 77 -2.63 -1.36 -8.39
C LEU A 77 -2.88 -2.82 -8.80
N GLU A 78 -2.66 -3.15 -10.07
CA GLU A 78 -2.79 -4.52 -10.57
C GLU A 78 -1.80 -5.49 -9.91
N ARG A 79 -0.53 -5.10 -9.75
CA ARG A 79 0.45 -5.94 -9.05
C ARG A 79 0.09 -6.12 -7.58
N LEU A 80 -0.33 -5.05 -6.94
CA LEU A 80 -0.77 -5.12 -5.56
C LEU A 80 -2.00 -6.03 -5.42
N ASN A 81 -3.00 -5.88 -6.31
CA ASN A 81 -4.19 -6.73 -6.33
C ASN A 81 -3.82 -8.20 -6.55
N LYS A 82 -2.87 -8.48 -7.45
CA LYS A 82 -2.38 -9.83 -7.68
C LYS A 82 -1.74 -10.42 -6.42
N ALA A 83 -0.85 -9.67 -5.76
CA ALA A 83 -0.22 -10.10 -4.51
C ALA A 83 -1.26 -10.37 -3.40
N LEU A 84 -2.26 -9.48 -3.26
CA LEU A 84 -3.36 -9.66 -2.31
C LEU A 84 -4.21 -10.90 -2.63
N LYS A 85 -4.44 -11.18 -3.92
CA LYS A 85 -5.20 -12.36 -4.38
C LYS A 85 -4.44 -13.65 -4.09
N GLU A 86 -3.13 -13.65 -4.30
CA GLU A 86 -2.26 -14.79 -3.97
C GLU A 86 -2.15 -15.04 -2.47
N LEU A 87 -2.26 -14.00 -1.65
CA LEU A 87 -2.35 -14.11 -0.19
C LEU A 87 -3.75 -14.48 0.32
N GLY A 88 -4.75 -14.55 -0.56
CA GLY A 88 -6.13 -14.84 -0.18
C GLY A 88 -6.85 -13.68 0.53
N TRP A 89 -6.32 -12.46 0.47
CA TRP A 89 -6.91 -11.27 1.11
C TRP A 89 -8.03 -10.67 0.27
N ILE A 90 -9.02 -11.51 -0.08
CA ILE A 90 -10.16 -11.13 -0.91
C ILE A 90 -10.99 -10.03 -0.24
N SER A 91 -11.04 -9.99 1.11
CA SER A 91 -11.66 -8.90 1.87
C SER A 91 -10.97 -7.55 1.65
N VAL A 92 -9.64 -7.51 1.62
CA VAL A 92 -8.89 -6.28 1.35
C VAL A 92 -9.07 -5.87 -0.10
N LEU A 93 -9.00 -6.81 -1.04
CA LEU A 93 -9.26 -6.58 -2.46
C LEU A 93 -10.64 -6.00 -2.74
N THR A 94 -11.69 -6.59 -2.14
CA THR A 94 -13.05 -6.11 -2.33
C THR A 94 -13.20 -4.73 -1.73
N GLN A 95 -12.59 -4.44 -0.57
CA GLN A 95 -12.59 -3.09 0.02
C GLN A 95 -11.88 -2.10 -0.90
N ILE A 96 -10.69 -2.41 -1.42
CA ILE A 96 -9.94 -1.54 -2.34
C ILE A 96 -10.74 -1.21 -3.60
N ARG A 97 -11.45 -2.20 -4.15
CA ARG A 97 -12.30 -2.08 -5.34
C ARG A 97 -13.61 -1.34 -5.06
N ASN A 98 -14.19 -1.52 -3.87
CA ASN A 98 -15.42 -0.86 -3.45
C ASN A 98 -15.18 0.55 -2.89
N THR A 99 -13.94 0.90 -2.51
CA THR A 99 -13.64 2.25 -2.04
C THR A 99 -13.74 3.19 -3.25
N PRO A 100 -14.82 4.00 -3.35
CA PRO A 100 -14.95 4.93 -4.46
C PRO A 100 -13.91 6.02 -4.30
N ASP A 101 -13.53 6.61 -5.42
CA ASP A 101 -12.51 7.66 -5.59
C ASP A 101 -12.67 8.88 -4.65
N ASN A 102 -13.83 9.00 -4.00
CA ASN A 102 -14.27 10.18 -3.28
C ASN A 102 -15.04 9.82 -2.00
N PHE A 103 -14.34 9.47 -0.92
CA PHE A 103 -14.91 9.53 0.42
C PHE A 103 -14.05 10.42 1.32
N TYR A 104 -14.06 11.73 1.04
CA TYR A 104 -14.16 12.67 2.14
C TYR A 104 -15.57 12.55 2.70
N VAL A 105 -15.74 11.78 3.77
CA VAL A 105 -16.71 12.17 4.78
C VAL A 105 -16.13 13.38 5.49
N VAL A 106 -16.43 14.57 4.96
CA VAL A 106 -16.54 15.74 5.82
C VAL A 106 -17.94 15.68 6.41
N VAL A 107 -17.94 15.42 7.72
CA VAL A 107 -19.03 15.61 8.69
C VAL A 107 -19.73 16.95 8.51
#